data_AF-N9N954-F1
#
_entry.id   AF-N9N954-F1
#
_cell.length_a   1.000
_cell.length_b   1.000
_cell.length_c   1.000
_cell.angle_alpha   90.00
_cell.angle_beta   90.00
_cell.angle_gamma   90.00
#
_symmetry.space_group_name_H-M   'P 1'
#
loop_
_entity.id
_entity.type
_entity.pdbx_description
1 polymer ?
#
loop_
_entity_poly.entity_id
_entity_poly.type
_entity_poly.pdbx_seq_one_letter_code
_entity_poly.pdbx_strand_id
1 'polypeptide(L)'
;MPFPIEEEYIMAAELELQLRFPQSFRNKMIEENGGELFIVDHNWQIFPFFDQSNPKRKMRTCNHIVRETKLAQAWDGFPESAIAFAQNGCGDYLIFLPDPLKPNVLAESIFVWFHETHQVEQLIHPVF
;
A
#
# COMPACT_ATOMS: atom_id res chain seq x y z
N MET A 1 7.09 7.85 -12.14
CA MET A 1 5.92 8.63 -12.64
C MET A 1 4.67 7.80 -12.51
N PRO A 2 3.75 8.19 -11.61
CA PRO A 2 2.42 7.60 -11.52
C PRO A 2 1.58 7.96 -12.76
N PHE A 3 0.45 7.28 -12.92
CA PHE A 3 -0.49 7.51 -14.02
C PHE A 3 -1.89 7.04 -13.63
N PRO A 4 -2.97 7.54 -14.27
CA PRO A 4 -4.32 7.13 -13.93
C PRO A 4 -4.58 5.65 -14.24
N ILE A 5 -5.38 5.01 -13.39
CA ILE A 5 -5.80 3.60 -13.53
C ILE A 5 -7.31 3.46 -13.40
N GLU A 6 -7.85 2.44 -14.06
CA GLU A 6 -9.26 2.06 -13.93
C GLU A 6 -9.55 1.39 -12.58
N GLU A 7 -10.75 1.63 -12.03
CA GLU A 7 -11.17 1.10 -10.73
C GLU A 7 -11.17 -0.43 -10.66
N GLU A 8 -11.35 -1.11 -11.79
CA GLU A 8 -11.34 -2.57 -11.90
C GLU A 8 -10.05 -3.21 -11.35
N TYR A 9 -8.90 -2.55 -11.52
CA TYR A 9 -7.61 -3.06 -11.04
C TYR A 9 -7.45 -2.90 -9.53
N ILE A 10 -8.08 -1.88 -8.94
CA ILE A 10 -8.16 -1.72 -7.48
C ILE A 10 -9.08 -2.81 -6.91
N MET A 11 -10.25 -3.02 -7.52
CA MET A 11 -11.18 -4.07 -7.10
C MET A 11 -10.57 -5.48 -7.20
N ALA A 12 -9.75 -5.74 -8.22
CA ALA A 12 -9.04 -7.00 -8.35
C ALA A 12 -8.07 -7.23 -7.18
N ALA A 13 -7.32 -6.19 -6.78
CA ALA A 13 -6.42 -6.27 -5.62
C ALA A 13 -7.18 -6.46 -4.30
N GLU A 14 -8.31 -5.77 -4.12
CA GLU A 14 -9.17 -5.94 -2.94
C GLU A 14 -9.75 -7.36 -2.84
N LEU A 15 -10.16 -7.93 -3.98
CA LEU A 15 -10.65 -9.31 -4.03
C LEU A 15 -9.55 -10.31 -3.67
N GLU A 16 -8.33 -10.09 -4.16
CA GLU A 16 -7.19 -10.97 -3.87
C GLU A 16 -6.73 -10.87 -2.42
N LEU A 17 -6.77 -9.67 -1.82
CA LEU A 17 -6.42 -9.42 -0.42
C LEU A 17 -7.57 -9.69 0.55
N GLN A 18 -8.79 -9.91 0.06
CA GLN A 18 -10.02 -10.02 0.84
C GLN A 18 -10.28 -8.82 1.78
N LEU A 19 -9.80 -7.63 1.37
CA LEU A 19 -9.85 -6.38 2.14
C LEU A 19 -10.24 -5.24 1.22
N ARG A 20 -10.91 -4.21 1.76
CA ARG A 20 -11.20 -2.96 1.04
C ARG A 20 -10.23 -1.86 1.46
N PHE A 21 -9.72 -1.12 0.49
CA PHE A 21 -8.85 0.03 0.74
C PHE A 21 -9.64 1.25 1.25
N PRO A 22 -9.00 2.14 2.01
CA PRO A 22 -9.62 3.38 2.44
C PRO A 22 -9.96 4.27 1.23
N GLN A 23 -11.05 5.05 1.32
CA GLN A 23 -11.56 5.76 0.15
C GLN A 23 -10.59 6.86 -0.32
N SER A 24 -9.91 7.52 0.63
CA SER A 24 -8.88 8.51 0.34
C SER A 24 -7.77 7.93 -0.55
N PHE A 25 -7.25 6.76 -0.17
CA PHE A 25 -6.21 6.03 -0.89
C PHE A 25 -6.69 5.58 -2.28
N ARG A 26 -7.93 5.07 -2.38
CA ARG A 26 -8.53 4.70 -3.67
C ARG A 26 -8.57 5.90 -4.63
N ASN A 27 -9.12 7.02 -4.18
CA ASN A 27 -9.24 8.24 -4.99
C ASN A 27 -7.87 8.69 -5.51
N LYS A 28 -6.89 8.75 -4.61
CA LYS A 28 -5.51 9.11 -4.95
C LYS A 28 -4.92 8.16 -5.98
N MET A 29 -5.14 6.86 -5.84
CA MET A 29 -4.53 5.85 -6.73
C MET A 29 -5.22 5.76 -8.09
N ILE A 30 -6.50 6.13 -8.19
CA ILE A 30 -7.22 6.28 -9.47
C ILE A 30 -6.56 7.38 -10.31
N GLU A 31 -6.23 8.52 -9.69
CA GLU A 31 -5.58 9.64 -10.38
C GLU A 31 -4.09 9.36 -10.63
N GLU A 32 -3.41 8.83 -9.62
CA GLU A 32 -1.97 8.63 -9.61
C GLU A 32 -1.61 7.24 -9.07
N ASN A 33 -1.64 6.22 -9.92
CA ASN A 33 -1.29 4.86 -9.52
C ASN A 33 0.21 4.72 -9.21
N GLY A 34 0.55 4.61 -7.92
CA GLY A 34 1.92 4.64 -7.40
C GLY A 34 2.39 6.07 -7.09
N GLY A 35 3.69 6.35 -7.16
CA GLY A 35 4.24 7.68 -6.86
C GLY A 35 5.03 7.69 -5.57
N GLU A 36 5.24 8.88 -5.01
CA GLU A 36 6.15 9.08 -3.88
C GLU A 36 5.49 9.96 -2.81
N LEU A 37 5.78 9.69 -1.54
CA LEU A 37 5.39 10.50 -0.38
C LEU A 37 6.63 10.92 0.38
N PHE A 38 6.67 12.17 0.84
CA PHE A 38 7.73 12.63 1.73
C PHE A 38 7.17 12.73 3.16
N ILE A 39 7.58 11.79 4.03
CA ILE A 39 7.08 11.68 5.41
C ILE A 39 8.24 11.33 6.33
N VAL A 40 8.34 12.03 7.46
CA VAL A 40 9.39 11.85 8.49
C VAL A 40 10.79 11.91 7.87
N ASP A 41 11.05 12.89 7.00
CA ASP A 41 12.32 13.07 6.28
C ASP A 41 12.75 11.92 5.35
N HIS A 42 11.83 11.01 5.03
CA HIS A 42 12.06 9.90 4.10
C HIS A 42 11.17 10.00 2.86
N ASN A 43 11.72 9.57 1.73
CA ASN A 43 10.97 9.36 0.49
C ASN A 43 10.40 7.94 0.47
N TRP A 44 9.09 7.82 0.45
CA TRP A 44 8.36 6.57 0.40
C TRP A 44 7.82 6.34 -1.00
N GLN A 45 8.20 5.25 -1.63
CA GLN A 45 7.68 4.84 -2.92
C GLN A 45 6.39 4.04 -2.74
N ILE A 46 5.25 4.59 -3.21
CA ILE A 46 3.96 3.92 -3.19
C ILE A 46 3.93 2.80 -4.22
N PHE A 47 3.47 1.62 -3.80
CA PHE A 47 3.24 0.48 -4.68
C PHE A 47 2.01 0.70 -5.56
N PRO A 48 2.12 0.55 -6.89
CA PRO A 48 0.98 0.65 -7.77
C PRO A 48 0.02 -0.53 -7.60
N PHE A 49 -1.22 -0.37 -8.06
CA PHE A 49 -2.10 -1.47 -8.45
C PHE A 49 -1.66 -2.06 -9.79
N PHE A 50 -1.85 -3.37 -9.94
CA PHE A 50 -1.40 -4.10 -11.12
C PHE A 50 -2.28 -3.79 -12.34
N ASP A 51 -1.75 -3.01 -13.28
CA ASP A 51 -2.45 -2.65 -14.50
C ASP A 51 -2.11 -3.63 -15.63
N GLN A 52 -3.12 -4.40 -16.03
CA GLN A 52 -2.98 -5.43 -17.05
C GLN A 52 -3.42 -5.01 -18.46
N SER A 53 -3.79 -3.75 -18.66
CA SER A 53 -4.37 -3.27 -19.92
C SER A 53 -3.43 -3.40 -21.12
N ASN A 54 -2.11 -3.31 -20.91
CA ASN A 54 -1.11 -3.51 -21.97
C ASN A 54 0.26 -3.91 -21.40
N PRO A 55 1.17 -4.46 -22.23
CA PRO A 55 2.48 -4.94 -21.77
C PRO A 55 3.34 -3.88 -21.07
N LYS A 56 3.31 -2.62 -21.53
CA LYS A 56 4.08 -1.53 -20.93
C LYS A 56 3.57 -1.20 -19.52
N ARG A 57 2.25 -1.19 -19.32
CA ARG A 57 1.65 -0.95 -18.00
C ARG A 57 1.85 -2.13 -17.05
N LYS A 58 1.77 -3.38 -17.53
CA LYS A 58 2.13 -4.58 -16.75
C LYS A 58 3.55 -4.50 -16.22
N MET A 59 4.51 -4.19 -17.08
CA MET A 59 5.92 -4.08 -16.69
C MET A 59 6.16 -2.96 -15.67
N ARG A 60 5.46 -1.82 -15.78
CA ARG A 60 5.60 -0.70 -14.85
C ARG A 60 4.95 -0.93 -13.49
N THR A 61 4.01 -1.87 -13.40
CA THR A 61 3.21 -2.14 -12.20
C THR A 61 3.44 -3.56 -11.67
N CYS A 62 4.47 -4.27 -12.13
CA CYS A 62 4.73 -5.65 -11.71
C CYS A 62 5.09 -5.77 -10.22
N ASN A 63 5.71 -4.74 -9.64
CA ASN A 63 5.93 -4.60 -8.20
C ASN A 63 4.69 -3.95 -7.56
N HIS A 64 3.53 -4.59 -7.71
CA HIS A 64 2.25 -4.05 -7.24
C HIS A 64 2.00 -4.34 -5.76
N ILE A 65 1.09 -3.55 -5.17
CA ILE A 65 0.73 -3.57 -3.75
C ILE A 65 0.46 -4.98 -3.20
N VAL A 66 -0.28 -5.83 -3.93
CA VAL A 66 -0.56 -7.21 -3.47
C VAL A 66 0.70 -8.07 -3.41
N ARG A 67 1.58 -7.96 -4.40
CA ARG A 67 2.85 -8.71 -4.42
C ARG A 67 3.77 -8.23 -3.31
N GLU A 68 3.94 -6.93 -3.19
CA GLU A 68 4.81 -6.33 -2.17
C GLU A 68 4.28 -6.59 -0.76
N THR A 69 2.96 -6.59 -0.55
CA THR A 69 2.35 -7.00 0.72
C THR A 69 2.68 -8.46 1.06
N LYS A 70 2.51 -9.39 0.10
CA LYS A 70 2.85 -10.81 0.33
C LYS A 70 4.34 -11.01 0.64
N LEU A 71 5.21 -10.22 0.01
CA LEU A 71 6.63 -10.21 0.32
C LEU A 71 6.88 -9.67 1.74
N ALA A 72 6.25 -8.56 2.13
CA ALA A 72 6.36 -7.98 3.46
C ALA A 72 5.84 -8.93 4.55
N GLN A 73 4.72 -9.63 4.32
CA GLN A 73 4.16 -10.64 5.23
C GLN A 73 5.10 -11.83 5.47
N ALA A 74 6.10 -12.06 4.61
CA ALA A 74 7.11 -13.10 4.83
C ALA A 74 8.24 -12.66 5.77
N TRP A 75 8.32 -11.37 6.12
CA TRP A 75 9.28 -10.86 7.09
C TRP A 75 8.88 -11.24 8.52
N ASP A 76 9.88 -11.54 9.33
CA ASP A 76 9.66 -11.74 10.76
C ASP A 76 9.12 -10.45 11.40
N GLY A 77 8.13 -10.58 12.27
CA GLY A 77 7.52 -9.44 12.96
C GLY A 77 6.64 -8.51 12.11
N PHE A 78 6.42 -8.79 10.82
CA PHE A 78 5.43 -8.04 10.03
C PHE A 78 4.00 -8.41 10.48
N PRO A 79 3.08 -7.45 10.68
CA PRO A 79 1.73 -7.77 11.12
C PRO A 79 0.94 -8.55 10.06
N GLU A 80 0.41 -9.73 10.42
CA GLU A 80 -0.22 -10.66 9.47
C GLU A 80 -1.36 -10.03 8.65
N SER A 81 -2.19 -9.20 9.29
CA SER A 81 -3.34 -8.55 8.65
C SER A 81 -3.01 -7.19 8.05
N ALA A 82 -1.75 -6.74 8.08
CA ALA A 82 -1.35 -5.46 7.51
C ALA A 82 -1.20 -5.52 6.00
N ILE A 83 -1.46 -4.40 5.34
CA ILE A 83 -1.21 -4.21 3.91
C ILE A 83 -0.12 -3.17 3.74
N ALA A 84 1.02 -3.58 3.17
CA ALA A 84 2.10 -2.67 2.85
C ALA A 84 1.76 -1.91 1.55
N PHE A 85 1.75 -0.58 1.60
CA PHE A 85 1.41 0.25 0.44
C PHE A 85 2.56 1.14 -0.03
N ALA A 86 3.63 1.30 0.75
CA ALA A 86 4.84 1.99 0.33
C ALA A 86 6.09 1.49 1.07
N GLN A 87 7.27 1.77 0.53
CA GLN A 87 8.56 1.48 1.15
C GLN A 87 9.54 2.66 1.04
N ASN A 88 10.48 2.78 1.97
CA ASN A 88 11.52 3.82 1.94
C ASN A 88 12.83 3.38 1.25
N GLY A 89 12.91 2.12 0.80
CA GLY A 89 14.11 1.55 0.20
C GLY A 89 15.17 1.06 1.20
N CYS A 90 14.93 1.23 2.50
CA CYS A 90 15.78 0.77 3.59
C CYS A 90 15.20 -0.44 4.35
N GLY A 91 14.03 -0.95 3.94
CA GLY A 91 13.37 -2.12 4.54
C GLY A 91 12.08 -1.79 5.30
N ASP A 92 11.83 -0.52 5.61
CA ASP A 92 10.62 -0.11 6.31
C ASP A 92 9.44 0.05 5.35
N TYR A 93 8.24 -0.17 5.87
CA TYR A 93 7.00 -0.09 5.11
C TYR A 93 6.02 0.89 5.74
N LEU A 94 5.30 1.63 4.89
CA LEU A 94 4.02 2.20 5.30
C LEU A 94 2.95 1.14 5.13
N ILE A 95 2.14 0.98 6.17
CA ILE A 95 1.13 -0.05 6.24
C ILE A 95 -0.25 0.54 6.59
N PHE A 96 -1.28 -0.15 6.09
CA PHE A 96 -2.63 -0.05 6.61
C PHE A 96 -2.91 -1.22 7.54
N LEU A 97 -3.71 -0.98 8.58
CA LEU A 97 -4.29 -2.01 9.43
C LEU A 97 -5.80 -2.09 9.22
N PRO A 98 -6.42 -3.28 9.40
CA PRO A 98 -7.87 -3.40 9.37
C PRO A 98 -8.55 -2.53 10.41
N ASP A 99 -9.73 -2.01 10.08
CA ASP A 99 -10.60 -1.29 11.00
C ASP A 99 -11.08 -2.25 12.10
N PRO A 100 -10.88 -1.93 13.39
CA PRO A 100 -11.33 -2.76 14.51
C PRO A 100 -12.84 -3.07 14.50
N LEU A 101 -13.66 -2.19 13.93
CA LEU A 101 -15.11 -2.36 13.83
C LEU A 101 -15.53 -3.05 12.51
N LYS A 102 -14.66 -3.07 11.51
CA LYS A 102 -14.92 -3.63 10.17
C LYS A 102 -13.67 -4.36 9.67
N PRO A 103 -13.45 -5.62 10.07
CA PRO A 103 -12.19 -6.33 9.79
C PRO A 103 -11.89 -6.53 8.29
N ASN A 104 -12.90 -6.39 7.42
CA ASN A 104 -12.74 -6.49 5.96
C ASN A 104 -12.42 -5.14 5.28
N VAL A 105 -12.24 -4.07 6.06
CA VAL A 105 -11.97 -2.71 5.57
C VAL A 105 -10.71 -2.22 6.26
N LEU A 106 -9.79 -1.65 5.50
CA LEU A 106 -8.61 -1.00 6.04
C LEU A 106 -8.99 0.36 6.65
N ALA A 107 -8.41 0.68 7.80
CA ALA A 107 -8.60 1.97 8.43
C ALA A 107 -7.91 3.08 7.62
N GLU A 108 -8.43 4.31 7.72
CA GLU A 108 -7.80 5.51 7.16
C GLU A 108 -6.47 5.86 7.86
N SER A 109 -6.21 5.26 9.02
CA SER A 109 -4.96 5.46 9.76
C SER A 109 -3.80 4.73 9.09
N ILE A 110 -2.69 5.45 8.92
CA ILE A 110 -1.46 4.94 8.34
C ILE A 110 -0.44 4.72 9.45
N PHE A 111 0.34 3.64 9.32
CA PHE A 111 1.39 3.31 10.25
C PHE A 111 2.71 3.10 9.51
N VAL A 112 3.81 3.31 10.21
CA VAL A 112 5.15 2.87 9.80
C VAL A 112 5.44 1.56 10.52
N TRP A 113 5.86 0.54 9.78
CA TRP A 113 6.47 -0.64 10.36
C TRP A 113 7.98 -0.58 10.14
N PHE A 114 8.73 -0.70 11.24
CA PHE A 114 10.19 -0.67 11.25
C PHE A 114 10.75 -2.09 11.21
N HIS A 115 11.51 -2.40 10.18
CA HIS A 115 11.99 -3.77 9.96
C HIS A 115 13.05 -4.20 10.99
N GLU A 116 13.80 -3.26 11.57
CA GLU A 116 14.86 -3.58 12.54
C GLU A 116 14.30 -3.89 13.94
N THR A 117 13.20 -3.22 14.32
CA THR A 117 12.64 -3.30 15.68
C THR A 117 11.30 -4.04 15.73
N HIS A 118 10.70 -4.32 14.58
CA HIS A 118 9.35 -4.86 14.41
C HIS A 118 8.25 -3.99 15.04
N GLN A 119 8.56 -2.72 15.32
CA GLN A 119 7.62 -1.77 15.91
C GLN A 119 6.70 -1.19 14.84
N VAL A 120 5.47 -0.89 15.25
CA VAL A 120 4.46 -0.23 14.43
C VAL A 120 4.10 1.10 15.08
N GLU A 121 4.29 2.20 14.36
CA GLU A 121 4.00 3.56 14.84
C GLU A 121 2.97 4.24 13.95
N GLN A 122 1.97 4.86 14.56
CA GLN A 122 0.92 5.57 13.82
C GLN A 122 1.41 6.94 13.35
N LEU A 123 1.15 7.29 12.08
CA LEU A 123 1.33 8.64 11.59
C LEU A 123 0.19 9.53 12.07
N ILE A 124 0.54 10.67 12.66
CA ILE A 124 -0.42 11.64 13.25
C ILE A 124 -0.98 12.61 12.20
N HIS A 125 -0.34 12.71 11.03
CA HIS A 125 -0.69 13.66 9.99
C HIS A 125 -1.50 13.02 8.85
N PRO A 126 -2.49 13.73 8.28
CA PRO A 126 -3.17 13.26 7.08
C PRO A 126 -2.19 13.17 5.91
N VAL A 127 -2.27 12.07 5.16
CA VAL A 127 -1.33 11.73 4.08
C VAL A 127 -1.96 11.90 2.69
N PHE A 128 -3.29 11.75 2.59
CA PHE A 128 -4.06 11.77 1.34
C PHE A 128 -5.29 12.68 1.46
#